data_AF-A0A7X7GW68-F1
#
_entry.id   AF-A0A7X7GW68-F1
#
_cell.length_a   1.000
_cell.length_b   1.000
_cell.length_c   1.000
_cell.angle_alpha   90.00
_cell.angle_beta   90.00
_cell.angle_gamma   90.00
#
_symmetry.space_group_name_H-M   'P 1'
#
loop_
_entity.id
_entity.type
_entity.pdbx_description
1 polymer ?
#
loop_
_entity_poly.entity_id
_entity_poly.type
_entity_poly.pdbx_seq_one_letter_code
_entity_poly.pdbx_strand_id
1 'polypeptide(L)' 'APSTDPGDFFGHSVALSADGRTLVVGAPAEDGPAGDEQDPSEDSLPSSGAVYVY' A
#
# COMPACT_ATOMS: atom_id res chain seq x y z
N ALA A 1 12.00 -1.12 0.59
CA ALA A 1 10.87 -1.81 1.26
C ALA A 1 9.72 -0.83 1.22
N PRO A 2 8.47 -1.26 0.97
CA PRO A 2 7.37 -0.30 0.87
C PRO A 2 7.25 0.46 2.20
N SER A 3 7.24 1.79 2.09
CA SER A 3 7.40 2.74 3.18
C SER A 3 6.03 3.18 3.68
N THR A 4 5.40 2.39 4.55
CA THR A 4 4.17 2.84 5.22
C THR A 4 4.52 3.93 6.24
N ASP A 5 4.49 5.18 5.81
CA ASP A 5 4.89 6.32 6.62
C ASP A 5 3.71 6.85 7.46
N PRO A 6 4.00 7.58 8.56
CA PRO A 6 2.97 8.21 9.36
C PRO A 6 2.17 9.24 8.53
N GLY A 7 0.96 8.87 8.14
CA GLY A 7 0.10 9.72 7.31
C GLY A 7 -0.55 8.94 6.17
N ASP A 8 0.00 7.79 5.81
CA ASP A 8 -0.42 7.01 4.63
C ASP A 8 -1.69 6.18 4.89
N PHE A 9 -2.13 6.20 6.14
CA PHE A 9 -3.31 5.51 6.64
C PHE A 9 -3.25 3.99 6.38
N PHE A 10 -2.07 3.37 6.53
CA PHE A 10 -1.97 1.91 6.52
C PHE A 10 -2.93 1.27 7.53
N GLY A 11 -3.69 0.28 7.09
CA GLY A 11 -4.74 -0.34 7.92
C GLY A 11 -6.09 0.37 7.86
N HIS A 12 -6.26 1.38 7.00
CA HIS A 12 -7.54 2.07 6.81
C HIS A 12 -8.66 1.10 6.42
N SER A 13 -8.34 0.11 5.60
CA SER A 13 -9.23 -1.00 5.26
C SER A 13 -8.47 -2.33 5.35
N VAL A 14 -9.16 -3.37 5.83
CA VAL A 14 -8.59 -4.70 6.02
C VAL A 14 -9.59 -5.75 5.56
N ALA A 15 -9.13 -6.75 4.82
CA ALA A 15 -9.91 -7.92 4.43
C ALA A 15 -9.08 -9.19 4.58
N LEU A 16 -9.71 -10.23 5.12
CA LEU A 16 -9.13 -11.57 5.22
C LEU A 16 -9.94 -12.52 4.32
N SER A 17 -9.26 -13.32 3.52
CA SER A 17 -9.91 -14.37 2.74
C SER A 17 -10.65 -15.35 3.66
N ALA A 18 -11.73 -15.98 3.16
CA ALA A 18 -12.54 -16.90 3.96
C ALA A 18 -11.75 -18.11 4.50
N ASP A 19 -10.66 -18.48 3.83
CA ASP A 19 -9.75 -19.54 4.25
C ASP A 19 -8.60 -19.07 5.15
N GLY A 20 -8.51 -17.77 5.46
CA GLY A 20 -7.51 -17.18 6.33
C GLY A 20 -6.10 -17.11 5.75
N ARG A 21 -5.92 -17.34 4.45
CA ARG A 21 -4.59 -17.44 3.80
C ARG A 21 -4.15 -16.17 3.08
N THR A 22 -5.02 -15.18 2.93
CA THR A 22 -4.71 -13.94 2.25
C THR A 22 -5.24 -12.77 3.05
N LEU A 23 -4.34 -11.92 3.50
CA LEU A 23 -4.66 -10.66 4.15
C LEU A 23 -4.37 -9.52 3.18
N VAL A 24 -5.37 -8.67 2.97
CA VAL A 24 -5.22 -7.43 2.20
C VAL A 24 -5.36 -6.24 3.13
N VAL A 25 -4.39 -5.33 3.07
CA VAL A 25 -4.37 -4.09 3.86
C VAL A 25 -4.23 -2.88 2.93
N GLY A 26 -5.11 -1.90 3.05
CA GLY A 26 -5.05 -0.65 2.28
C GLY A 26 -4.33 0.49 3.01
N ALA A 27 -3.57 1.28 2.26
CA ALA A 27 -2.95 2.55 2.67
C ALA A 27 -3.29 3.62 1.62
N PRO A 28 -4.45 4.29 1.71
CA PRO A 28 -4.97 5.16 0.65
C PRO A 28 -4.15 6.44 0.43
N ALA A 29 -3.28 6.82 1.35
CA ALA A 29 -2.42 8.00 1.21
C ALA A 29 -0.94 7.65 1.00
N GLU A 30 -0.61 6.39 0.77
CA GLU A 30 0.76 5.97 0.41
C GLU A 30 1.23 6.68 -0.87
N ASP A 31 2.47 7.15 -0.83
CA ASP A 31 3.16 7.68 -1.99
C ASP A 31 3.67 6.53 -2.88
N GLY A 32 3.59 6.72 -4.20
CA GLY A 32 3.89 5.64 -5.14
C GLY A 32 4.91 6.03 -6.20
N PRO A 33 5.42 5.06 -6.97
CA PRO A 33 6.36 5.32 -8.03
C PRO A 33 5.73 6.16 -9.15
N ALA A 34 6.50 7.08 -9.70
CA ALA A 34 6.13 7.77 -10.93
C ALA A 34 6.57 6.95 -12.16
N GLY A 35 5.70 6.83 -13.15
CA GLY A 35 5.98 6.12 -14.40
C GLY A 35 5.56 4.65 -14.38
N ASP A 36 6.05 3.88 -15.37
CA ASP A 36 5.65 2.48 -15.56
C ASP A 36 6.43 1.51 -14.65
N GLU A 37 7.53 1.98 -14.05
CA GLU A 37 8.40 1.22 -13.18
C GLU A 37 7.79 1.17 -11.77
N GLN A 38 7.28 0.00 -11.39
CA GLN A 38 6.64 -0.22 -10.10
C GLN A 38 7.69 -0.47 -9.00
N ASP A 39 8.61 0.48 -8.79
CA ASP A 39 9.55 0.43 -7.67
C ASP A 39 8.83 0.83 -6.38
N PRO A 40 8.65 -0.09 -5.40
CA PRO A 40 7.94 0.19 -4.17
C PRO A 40 8.76 1.01 -3.15
N SER A 41 9.93 1.52 -3.51
CA SER A 41 10.70 2.46 -2.70
C SER A 41 10.73 3.89 -3.26
N GLU A 42 10.00 4.12 -4.35
CA GLU A 42 9.84 5.42 -4.97
C GLU A 42 8.55 6.07 -4.49
N ASP A 43 8.66 7.25 -3.89
CA ASP A 43 7.54 8.04 -3.33
C ASP A 43 7.25 9.28 -4.21
N SER A 44 7.42 9.14 -5.52
CA SER A 44 7.39 10.27 -6.46
C SER A 44 5.96 10.78 -6.77
N LEU A 45 4.92 9.98 -6.54
CA LEU A 45 3.51 10.33 -6.73
C LEU A 45 2.79 10.42 -5.38
N PRO A 46 2.48 11.63 -4.89
CA PRO A 46 1.92 11.81 -3.57
C PRO A 46 0.49 11.26 -3.47
N SER A 47 0.21 10.53 -2.39
CA SER A 47 -1.10 9.95 -2.05
C SER A 47 -1.74 9.16 -3.18
N SER A 48 -0.92 8.43 -3.94
CA SER A 48 -1.38 7.54 -5.01
C SER A 48 -2.11 6.30 -4.49
N GLY A 49 -1.81 5.93 -3.25
CA GLY A 49 -2.38 4.83 -2.51
C GLY A 49 -1.75 3.48 -2.85
N ALA A 50 -1.70 2.60 -1.86
CA ALA A 50 -1.15 1.26 -2.01
C ALA A 50 -2.03 0.19 -1.36
N VAL A 51 -1.82 -1.05 -1.83
CA VAL A 51 -2.44 -2.27 -1.30
C VAL A 51 -1.35 -3.28 -1.03
N TYR A 52 -1.34 -3.80 0.21
CA TYR A 52 -0.39 -4.80 0.68
C TYR A 52 -1.11 -6.13 0.78
N VAL A 53 -0.49 -7.18 0.23
CA VAL A 53 -1.00 -8.55 0.24
C VAL A 53 -0.02 -9.42 1.01
N TYR A 54 -0.52 -10.11 2.03
CA TYR A 54 0.22 -11.08 2.85
C TYR A 54 -0.37 -12.49 2.72
#